data_AF-A0A9W9R0T1-F1
#
_entry.id   AF-A0A9W9R0T1-F1
#
_cell.length_a   1.000
_cell.length_b   1.000
_cell.length_c   1.000
_cell.angle_alpha   90.00
_cell.angle_beta   90.00
_cell.angle_gamma   90.00
#
_symmetry.space_group_name_H-M   'P 1'
#
loop_
_entity.id
_entity.type
_entity.pdbx_description
1 polymer ?
#
loop_
_entity_poly.entity_id
_entity_poly.type
_entity_poly.pdbx_seq_one_letter_code
_entity_poly.pdbx_strand_id
1 'polypeptide(L)'
;MSAILSADDLNDFISPGVACIKPVETLPETKNQENAYEVTTEDKVEPTDLPPAQISLTDCLACSGCVTSAEAVLISLQSHAEVLNTLDAYPEIPLIRDQNGTTINNAEDSGQGKIFVASVSPQVRASLATTYGISEKEAGYMIDQLLSGPQGLRSGGKNGNGFTWVVDTNVMREAVLVLTADEVSESLSPGEGESSLPKRPILSSACPGWICYAEKTHPFILPHLSQLKSPQALSGTFLKTVLSKSLGVDPSRIWHLAVMPCFDKKLEASREELTDVTWRQGDHSSSEAAPVRDVDCVITAREILSLASSRGFSLPSLPLQPLPSSFAPPFPEKTLESFVSFKRTRSEQSLATGTSGGYLHHVLMTFQSRNPGSQLVINRGRNVDVVEYVLMSKENQPILSTARYYGFRNIQNLVRKLKPARVSKLPGANPAARRRQPVSRNAASSGGAGSDYAYVEVMACPGGCTNGGGQIRVEDAREIVGSQGDGASESLKPSPHEQRAWLSRVDEAYYSMESESETELEVQLQQPSLADKEAKIHEGLQRWSQFMDIPLSKLAYTTYRKVESDVGKDQTPANDTTRVVELAGKIGGGW
;
A
#
# COMPACT_ATOMS: atom_id res chain seq x y z
N MET A 1 25.46 -8.41 -50.33
CA MET A 1 26.39 -7.69 -49.43
C MET A 1 25.56 -6.86 -48.46
N SER A 2 25.65 -7.23 -47.18
CA SER A 2 25.41 -6.43 -45.96
C SER A 2 24.24 -5.43 -45.95
N ALA A 3 23.07 -5.90 -45.49
CA ALA A 3 22.12 -5.05 -44.79
C ALA A 3 22.66 -4.81 -43.38
N ILE A 4 22.96 -3.56 -43.05
CA ILE A 4 23.42 -3.15 -41.72
C ILE A 4 22.26 -3.34 -40.75
N LEU A 5 22.35 -4.40 -39.95
CA LEU A 5 21.53 -4.62 -38.77
C LEU A 5 21.87 -3.55 -37.74
N SER A 6 20.84 -2.87 -37.24
CA SER A 6 20.94 -2.00 -36.06
C SER A 6 21.39 -2.84 -34.86
N ALA A 7 22.30 -2.32 -34.03
CA ALA A 7 22.79 -3.00 -32.83
C ALA A 7 21.67 -3.36 -31.83
N ASP A 8 20.49 -2.77 -31.98
CA ASP A 8 19.30 -3.07 -31.17
C ASP A 8 18.55 -4.33 -31.63
N ASP A 9 18.76 -4.82 -32.86
CA ASP A 9 18.07 -6.02 -33.41
C ASP A 9 18.79 -7.34 -33.09
N LEU A 10 19.91 -7.29 -32.36
CA LEU A 10 20.78 -8.46 -32.10
C LEU A 10 20.57 -9.14 -30.74
N ASN A 11 19.58 -8.73 -29.95
CA ASN A 11 19.33 -9.29 -28.61
C ASN A 11 18.08 -10.19 -28.46
N ASP A 12 17.40 -10.53 -29.57
CA ASP A 12 16.24 -11.42 -29.56
C ASP A 12 16.57 -12.79 -30.18
N PHE A 13 17.28 -13.67 -29.46
CA PHE A 13 17.14 -15.13 -29.67
C PHE A 13 17.55 -15.95 -28.43
N ILE A 14 16.52 -16.44 -27.73
CA ILE A 14 16.40 -17.65 -26.90
C ILE A 14 17.69 -18.25 -26.30
N SER A 15 17.90 -17.93 -25.02
CA SER A 15 18.36 -18.84 -23.95
C SER A 15 17.60 -18.43 -22.68
N PRO A 16 17.37 -19.28 -21.66
CA PRO A 16 16.63 -18.89 -20.46
C PRO A 16 17.49 -17.90 -19.65
N GLY A 17 17.45 -16.64 -20.07
CA GLY A 17 18.28 -15.57 -19.57
C GLY A 17 17.83 -15.16 -18.18
N VAL A 18 18.66 -15.51 -17.22
CA VAL A 18 18.73 -14.96 -15.87
C VAL A 18 18.88 -13.43 -15.97
N ALA A 19 17.77 -12.72 -16.16
CA ALA A 19 17.74 -11.27 -16.27
C ALA A 19 16.83 -10.70 -15.17
N CYS A 20 17.31 -10.79 -13.92
CA CYS A 20 16.95 -9.93 -12.78
C CYS A 20 17.83 -10.20 -11.53
N ILE A 21 19.09 -10.61 -11.72
CA ILE A 21 20.11 -10.57 -10.66
C ILE A 21 21.43 -10.18 -11.34
N LYS A 22 21.77 -8.89 -11.32
CA LYS A 22 23.18 -8.54 -11.10
C LYS A 22 23.33 -8.57 -9.58
N PRO A 23 24.06 -9.53 -8.99
CA PRO A 23 24.52 -9.34 -7.63
C PRO A 23 25.33 -8.05 -7.64
N VAL A 24 25.05 -7.14 -6.71
CA VAL A 24 26.04 -6.12 -6.37
C VAL A 24 27.32 -6.91 -6.06
N GLU A 25 28.38 -6.68 -6.81
CA GLU A 25 29.69 -7.22 -6.50
C GLU A 25 29.96 -6.87 -5.04
N THR A 26 30.14 -7.91 -4.22
CA THR A 26 30.47 -7.79 -2.80
C THR A 26 31.56 -6.74 -2.64
N LEU A 27 31.25 -5.67 -1.90
CA LEU A 27 32.24 -4.69 -1.46
C LEU A 27 33.42 -5.46 -0.84
N PRO A 28 34.67 -5.12 -1.18
CA PRO A 28 35.82 -5.86 -0.66
C PRO A 28 35.86 -5.75 0.86
N GLU A 29 36.01 -6.89 1.54
CA GLU A 29 36.24 -6.96 2.98
C GLU A 29 37.42 -6.06 3.36
N THR A 30 37.15 -5.04 4.19
CA THR A 30 38.16 -4.17 4.75
C THR A 30 39.06 -5.00 5.67
N LYS A 31 40.27 -5.28 5.22
CA LYS A 31 41.32 -5.86 6.06
C LYS A 31 41.64 -4.90 7.20
N ASN A 32 41.59 -5.41 8.42
CA ASN A 32 42.15 -4.79 9.63
C ASN A 32 43.56 -4.24 9.37
N GLN A 33 43.75 -2.94 9.56
CA GLN A 33 45.04 -2.36 9.90
C GLN A 33 44.87 -1.31 11.00
N GLU A 34 45.58 -1.56 12.09
CA GLU A 34 45.75 -0.70 13.27
C GLU A 34 46.60 0.54 12.97
N ASN A 35 46.42 1.57 13.83
CA ASN A 35 47.22 2.80 14.04
C ASN A 35 46.80 4.03 13.20
N ALA A 36 46.80 5.28 13.70
CA ALA A 36 46.98 5.86 15.03
C ALA A 36 46.59 7.36 14.96
N TYR A 37 46.04 7.88 16.06
CA TYR A 37 46.07 9.28 16.53
C TYR A 37 45.72 10.41 15.55
N GLU A 38 44.52 10.99 15.70
CA GLU A 38 44.33 12.42 15.44
C GLU A 38 43.33 13.02 16.45
N VAL A 39 43.78 14.03 17.17
CA VAL A 39 43.01 14.81 18.15
C VAL A 39 42.64 16.12 17.48
N THR A 40 41.35 16.40 17.33
CA THR A 40 40.84 17.77 17.22
C THR A 40 39.51 17.92 17.96
N THR A 41 39.31 19.14 18.43
CA THR A 41 38.42 19.60 19.50
C THR A 41 37.09 20.17 18.96
N GLU A 42 36.04 19.98 19.76
CA GLU A 42 34.77 20.73 19.88
C GLU A 42 33.67 20.58 18.78
N ASP A 43 32.53 20.07 19.27
CA ASP A 43 31.13 20.34 18.91
C ASP A 43 30.62 20.11 17.49
N LYS A 44 30.49 18.82 17.12
CA LYS A 44 29.33 18.31 16.37
C LYS A 44 28.97 16.92 16.89
N VAL A 45 27.75 16.79 17.42
CA VAL A 45 27.17 15.48 17.79
C VAL A 45 26.89 14.73 16.49
N GLU A 46 27.78 13.80 16.13
CA GLU A 46 27.49 12.79 15.12
C GLU A 46 26.41 11.84 15.66
N PRO A 47 25.41 11.44 14.85
CA PRO A 47 24.49 10.40 15.24
C PRO A 47 25.26 9.09 15.37
N THR A 48 25.20 8.48 16.55
CA THR A 48 25.70 7.13 16.83
C THR A 48 25.30 6.15 15.74
N ASP A 49 26.29 5.43 15.20
CA ASP A 49 26.14 4.32 14.25
C ASP A 49 25.10 3.31 14.73
N LEU A 50 23.85 3.47 14.29
CA LEU A 50 22.87 2.40 14.31
C LEU A 50 23.32 1.39 13.25
N PRO A 51 23.45 0.08 13.56
CA PRO A 51 23.72 -0.90 12.53
C PRO A 51 22.57 -0.79 11.51
N PRO A 52 22.86 -0.51 10.23
CA PRO A 52 21.83 -0.40 9.23
C PRO A 52 21.11 -1.75 9.19
N ALA A 53 19.81 -1.75 9.44
CA ALA A 53 18.98 -2.89 9.13
C ALA A 53 19.21 -3.18 7.64
N GLN A 54 19.94 -4.26 7.33
CA GLN A 54 20.20 -4.65 5.96
C GLN A 54 18.91 -5.22 5.38
N ILE A 55 18.00 -4.33 5.00
CA ILE A 55 16.92 -4.68 4.08
C ILE A 55 17.64 -4.97 2.78
N SER A 56 17.84 -6.26 2.49
CA SER A 56 18.39 -6.66 1.21
C SER A 56 17.39 -6.22 0.14
N LEU A 57 17.87 -5.74 -1.01
CA LEU A 57 17.00 -5.45 -2.17
C LEU A 57 16.17 -6.69 -2.61
N THR A 58 16.51 -7.89 -2.11
CA THR A 58 15.74 -9.12 -2.26
C THR A 58 14.50 -9.23 -1.36
N ASP A 59 14.37 -8.37 -0.35
CA ASP A 59 13.26 -8.38 0.61
C ASP A 59 12.04 -7.63 0.11
N CYS A 60 12.26 -6.67 -0.80
CA CYS A 60 11.18 -6.18 -1.63
C CYS A 60 10.96 -7.18 -2.78
N LEU A 61 9.79 -7.83 -2.79
CA LEU A 61 9.34 -8.65 -3.93
C LEU A 61 9.10 -7.81 -5.19
N ALA A 62 9.23 -6.48 -5.10
CA ALA A 62 9.23 -5.62 -6.27
C ALA A 62 10.60 -5.59 -6.95
N CYS A 63 10.57 -5.85 -8.26
CA CYS A 63 11.59 -5.48 -9.25
C CYS A 63 12.99 -5.22 -8.66
N SER A 64 13.89 -6.20 -8.75
CA SER A 64 15.32 -6.01 -8.49
C SER A 64 15.82 -4.78 -9.28
N GLY A 65 16.07 -3.66 -8.61
CA GLY A 65 16.53 -2.40 -9.24
C GLY A 65 15.49 -1.29 -9.39
N CYS A 66 14.26 -1.45 -8.90
CA CYS A 66 13.29 -0.34 -8.86
C CYS A 66 13.49 0.59 -7.65
N VAL A 67 14.14 0.13 -6.58
CA VAL A 67 14.39 0.92 -5.36
C VAL A 67 15.77 1.57 -5.42
N THR A 68 15.87 2.88 -5.21
CA THR A 68 17.16 3.61 -5.15
C THR A 68 17.79 3.53 -3.76
N SER A 69 19.08 3.88 -3.63
CA SER A 69 19.75 3.92 -2.32
C SER A 69 19.07 4.90 -1.34
N ALA A 70 18.62 6.06 -1.82
CA ALA A 70 17.88 7.03 -1.00
C ALA A 70 16.53 6.47 -0.54
N GLU A 71 15.84 5.72 -1.39
CA GLU A 71 14.60 5.02 -1.02
C GLU A 71 14.84 3.90 -0.01
N ALA A 72 15.94 3.16 -0.12
CA ALA A 72 16.31 2.15 0.87
C ALA A 72 16.56 2.80 2.25
N VAL A 73 17.17 3.99 2.28
CA VAL A 73 17.31 4.79 3.52
C VAL A 73 15.93 5.20 4.04
N LEU A 74 15.04 5.75 3.20
CA LEU A 74 13.67 6.11 3.60
C LEU A 74 12.89 4.93 4.20
N ILE A 75 12.99 3.76 3.58
CA ILE A 75 12.36 2.52 4.08
C ILE A 75 12.94 2.15 5.45
N SER A 76 14.24 2.35 5.66
CA SER A 76 14.89 2.02 6.93
C SER A 76 14.57 3.02 8.06
N LEU A 77 14.35 4.29 7.72
CA LEU A 77 13.93 5.34 8.66
C LEU A 77 12.54 5.08 9.25
N GLN A 78 11.65 4.46 8.48
CA GLN A 78 10.35 4.01 8.98
C GLN A 78 10.49 2.60 9.53
N SER A 79 10.54 2.44 10.86
CA SER A 79 10.77 1.15 11.49
C SER A 79 10.07 1.03 12.84
N HIS A 80 10.05 -0.18 13.39
CA HIS A 80 9.61 -0.40 14.78
C HIS A 80 10.42 0.42 15.80
N ALA A 81 11.69 0.71 15.53
CA ALA A 81 12.52 1.57 16.37
C ALA A 81 12.02 3.01 16.35
N GLU A 82 11.63 3.53 15.18
CA GLU A 82 11.04 4.87 15.05
C GLU A 82 9.71 4.99 15.81
N VAL A 83 8.89 3.93 15.79
CA VAL A 83 7.67 3.86 16.61
C VAL A 83 8.00 4.02 18.09
N LEU A 84 8.95 3.24 18.61
CA LEU A 84 9.33 3.29 20.03
C LEU A 84 9.96 4.65 20.40
N ASN A 85 10.88 5.15 19.57
CA ASN A 85 11.51 6.45 19.76
C ASN A 85 10.47 7.57 19.83
N THR A 86 9.50 7.57 18.92
CA THR A 86 8.44 8.61 18.91
C THR A 86 7.54 8.50 20.15
N LEU A 87 7.13 7.29 20.53
CA LEU A 87 6.32 7.07 21.74
C LEU A 87 7.08 7.48 23.02
N ASP A 88 8.40 7.30 23.07
CA ASP A 88 9.21 7.68 24.23
C ASP A 88 9.61 9.16 24.22
N ALA A 89 9.63 9.82 23.05
CA ALA A 89 10.00 11.23 22.90
C ALA A 89 8.87 12.20 23.27
N TYR A 90 7.62 11.91 22.89
CA TYR A 90 6.49 12.83 23.05
C TYR A 90 5.45 12.27 24.02
N PRO A 91 4.90 13.05 24.98
CA PRO A 91 3.80 12.57 25.81
C PRO A 91 2.49 12.44 25.02
N GLU A 92 1.59 11.55 25.43
CA GLU A 92 0.22 11.48 24.88
C GLU A 92 -0.59 12.72 25.31
N ILE A 93 -1.41 13.27 24.40
CA ILE A 93 -2.36 14.33 24.75
C ILE A 93 -3.47 13.72 25.63
N PRO A 94 -3.73 14.27 26.83
CA PRO A 94 -4.79 13.76 27.70
C PRO A 94 -6.17 14.03 27.10
N LEU A 95 -6.98 12.97 27.00
CA LEU A 95 -8.33 13.02 26.44
C LEU A 95 -9.38 12.75 27.53
N ILE A 96 -10.46 13.53 27.52
CA ILE A 96 -11.61 13.38 28.42
C ILE A 96 -12.80 12.87 27.62
N ARG A 97 -13.60 12.01 28.26
CA ARG A 97 -14.92 11.62 27.75
C ARG A 97 -15.96 12.57 28.30
N ASP A 98 -16.68 13.24 27.42
CA ASP A 98 -17.85 14.03 27.77
C ASP A 98 -19.13 13.42 27.17
N GLN A 99 -20.28 14.06 27.41
CA GLN A 99 -21.57 13.59 26.89
C GLN A 99 -21.65 13.71 25.35
N ASN A 100 -20.81 14.56 24.74
CA ASN A 100 -20.80 14.89 23.32
C ASN A 100 -19.75 14.09 22.52
N GLY A 101 -18.76 13.47 23.16
CA GLY A 101 -17.72 12.66 22.52
C GLY A 101 -16.42 12.64 23.31
N THR A 102 -15.30 12.60 22.57
CA THR A 102 -13.94 12.68 23.12
C THR A 102 -13.39 14.08 22.87
N THR A 103 -12.90 14.76 23.91
CA THR A 103 -12.31 16.10 23.86
C THR A 103 -10.95 16.13 24.56
N ILE A 104 -10.16 17.20 24.35
CA ILE A 104 -8.84 17.34 24.97
C ILE A 104 -8.95 17.97 26.37
N ASN A 105 -8.16 17.44 27.31
CA ASN A 105 -7.94 18.10 28.58
C ASN A 105 -6.90 19.23 28.44
N ASN A 106 -7.35 20.42 28.02
CA ASN A 106 -6.46 21.58 27.82
C ASN A 106 -5.69 21.99 29.09
N ALA A 107 -6.16 21.62 30.29
CA ALA A 107 -5.47 21.94 31.54
C ALA A 107 -4.21 21.10 31.76
N GLU A 108 -4.12 19.92 31.14
CA GLU A 108 -3.01 18.96 31.29
C GLU A 108 -2.17 18.86 30.01
N ASP A 109 -2.54 19.58 28.94
CA ASP A 109 -1.78 19.60 27.70
C ASP A 109 -0.48 20.41 27.87
N SER A 110 0.65 19.72 27.80
CA SER A 110 1.99 20.32 27.86
C SER A 110 2.35 21.14 26.62
N GLY A 111 1.49 21.15 25.59
CA GLY A 111 1.70 21.83 24.32
C GLY A 111 2.64 21.09 23.37
N GLN A 112 3.35 20.07 23.85
CA GLN A 112 4.25 19.21 23.06
C GLN A 112 3.72 17.79 22.86
N GLY A 113 2.55 17.47 23.43
CA GLY A 113 1.97 16.13 23.34
C GLY A 113 1.47 15.78 21.94
N LYS A 114 1.37 14.48 21.66
CA LYS A 114 0.82 13.92 20.42
C LYS A 114 -0.36 12.97 20.69
N ILE A 115 -1.25 12.84 19.72
CA ILE A 115 -2.26 11.77 19.65
C ILE A 115 -1.71 10.69 18.73
N PHE A 116 -1.62 9.47 19.24
CA PHE A 116 -1.13 8.33 18.47
C PHE A 116 -2.31 7.52 17.94
N VAL A 117 -2.37 7.34 16.62
CA VAL A 117 -3.38 6.52 15.94
C VAL A 117 -2.74 5.49 15.04
N ALA A 118 -3.40 4.36 14.84
CA ALA A 118 -2.91 3.30 13.99
C ALA A 118 -3.97 2.82 13.01
N SER A 119 -3.56 2.42 11.81
CA SER A 119 -4.37 1.64 10.87
C SER A 119 -3.73 0.29 10.61
N VAL A 120 -4.54 -0.78 10.56
CA VAL A 120 -4.05 -2.16 10.44
C VAL A 120 -4.68 -2.84 9.23
N SER A 121 -3.84 -3.38 8.35
CA SER A 121 -4.28 -4.17 7.19
C SER A 121 -4.76 -5.58 7.62
N PRO A 122 -5.84 -6.12 7.00
CA PRO A 122 -6.27 -7.50 7.22
C PRO A 122 -5.23 -8.55 6.82
N GLN A 123 -4.39 -8.26 5.82
CA GLN A 123 -3.33 -9.19 5.41
C GLN A 123 -2.27 -9.38 6.52
N VAL A 124 -2.06 -8.37 7.37
CA VAL A 124 -1.18 -8.48 8.56
C VAL A 124 -1.82 -9.39 9.61
N ARG A 125 -3.13 -9.24 9.86
CA ARG A 125 -3.88 -10.10 10.78
C ARG A 125 -3.84 -11.55 10.33
N ALA A 126 -4.08 -11.82 9.05
CA ALA A 126 -3.97 -13.15 8.47
C ALA A 126 -2.55 -13.75 8.61
N SER A 127 -1.51 -12.92 8.43
CA SER A 127 -0.12 -13.34 8.63
C SER A 127 0.15 -13.76 10.08
N LEU A 128 -0.32 -12.98 11.06
CA LEU A 128 -0.17 -13.30 12.49
C LEU A 128 -1.03 -14.51 12.90
N ALA A 129 -2.25 -14.60 12.41
CA ALA A 129 -3.16 -15.73 12.61
C ALA A 129 -2.49 -17.05 12.19
N THR A 130 -1.92 -17.07 10.99
CA THR A 130 -1.17 -18.24 10.48
C THR A 130 0.07 -18.55 11.29
N THR A 131 0.78 -17.52 11.78
CA THR A 131 2.02 -17.67 12.56
C THR A 131 1.77 -18.31 13.91
N TYR A 132 0.71 -17.89 14.61
CA TYR A 132 0.40 -18.37 15.95
C TYR A 132 -0.65 -19.48 15.98
N GLY A 133 -1.20 -19.87 14.83
CA GLY A 133 -2.26 -20.88 14.75
C GLY A 133 -3.54 -20.45 15.44
N ILE A 134 -3.85 -19.15 15.38
CA ILE A 134 -5.03 -18.53 15.98
C ILE A 134 -5.98 -18.03 14.90
N SER A 135 -7.17 -17.64 15.32
CA SER A 135 -8.19 -17.04 14.48
C SER A 135 -7.76 -15.65 13.96
N GLU A 136 -8.27 -15.21 12.80
CA GLU A 136 -8.01 -13.85 12.27
C GLU A 136 -8.50 -12.77 13.24
N LYS A 137 -9.66 -13.04 13.85
CA LYS A 137 -10.30 -12.20 14.87
C LYS A 137 -9.44 -12.09 16.13
N GLU A 138 -8.88 -13.21 16.58
CA GLU A 138 -7.95 -13.27 17.71
C GLU A 138 -6.64 -12.54 17.41
N ALA A 139 -6.09 -12.68 16.20
CA ALA A 139 -4.93 -11.91 15.77
C ALA A 139 -5.22 -10.40 15.78
N GLY A 140 -6.43 -9.98 15.38
CA GLY A 140 -6.89 -8.61 15.54
C GLY A 140 -6.88 -8.14 17.00
N TYR A 141 -7.41 -8.94 17.92
CA TYR A 141 -7.36 -8.63 19.35
C TYR A 141 -5.94 -8.55 19.90
N MET A 142 -5.06 -9.45 19.48
CA MET A 142 -3.64 -9.42 19.86
C MET A 142 -2.97 -8.10 19.45
N ILE A 143 -3.23 -7.60 18.23
CA ILE A 143 -2.71 -6.32 17.75
C ILE A 143 -3.29 -5.16 18.55
N ASP A 144 -4.61 -5.15 18.79
CA ASP A 144 -5.28 -4.14 19.61
C ASP A 144 -4.65 -4.08 21.02
N GLN A 145 -4.46 -5.23 21.67
CA GLN A 145 -3.83 -5.31 22.99
C GLN A 145 -2.37 -4.86 22.98
N LEU A 146 -1.62 -5.17 21.93
CA LEU A 146 -0.24 -4.70 21.78
C LEU A 146 -0.21 -3.17 21.67
N LEU A 147 -0.99 -2.58 20.77
CA LEU A 147 -0.90 -1.18 20.42
C LEU A 147 -1.55 -0.26 21.46
N SER A 148 -2.66 -0.67 22.05
CA SER A 148 -3.48 0.19 22.91
C SER A 148 -3.68 -0.34 24.32
N GLY A 149 -3.46 -1.64 24.54
CA GLY A 149 -3.75 -2.32 25.79
C GLY A 149 -2.76 -1.99 26.91
N PRO A 150 -3.17 -2.15 28.18
CA PRO A 150 -2.32 -1.87 29.34
C PRO A 150 -1.15 -2.84 29.48
N GLN A 151 -1.23 -4.03 28.87
CA GLN A 151 -0.16 -5.04 28.84
C GLN A 151 0.71 -4.94 27.58
N GLY A 152 0.35 -4.06 26.64
CA GLY A 152 1.10 -3.81 25.41
C GLY A 152 2.11 -2.68 25.57
N LEU A 153 2.25 -1.85 24.54
CA LEU A 153 3.22 -0.75 24.48
C LEU A 153 3.13 0.22 25.67
N ARG A 154 1.92 0.41 26.22
CA ARG A 154 1.64 1.28 27.39
C ARG A 154 2.32 0.83 28.67
N SER A 155 2.65 -0.46 28.80
CA SER A 155 3.29 -0.99 30.01
C SER A 155 4.77 -0.63 30.13
N GLY A 156 5.37 -0.05 29.08
CA GLY A 156 6.76 0.38 29.08
C GLY A 156 6.93 1.84 28.65
N GLY A 157 8.19 2.28 28.67
CA GLY A 157 8.62 3.56 28.11
C GLY A 157 8.44 4.75 29.00
N LYS A 158 9.01 5.87 28.57
CA LYS A 158 9.10 7.07 29.40
C LYS A 158 7.73 7.67 29.71
N ASN A 159 6.82 7.62 28.74
CA ASN A 159 5.50 8.27 28.82
C ASN A 159 4.34 7.28 29.00
N GLY A 160 4.58 5.95 28.96
CA GLY A 160 3.50 4.96 29.03
C GLY A 160 2.50 5.04 27.86
N ASN A 161 2.96 5.53 26.70
CA ASN A 161 2.11 5.79 25.55
C ASN A 161 1.62 4.52 24.88
N GLY A 162 0.46 4.64 24.25
CA GLY A 162 -0.08 3.66 23.32
C GLY A 162 -0.93 4.37 22.28
N PHE A 163 -1.49 3.59 21.35
CA PHE A 163 -2.34 4.13 20.30
C PHE A 163 -3.75 4.32 20.83
N THR A 164 -4.30 5.52 20.71
CA THR A 164 -5.63 5.87 21.20
C THR A 164 -6.72 5.23 20.34
N TRP A 165 -6.55 5.25 19.01
CA TRP A 165 -7.46 4.63 18.05
C TRP A 165 -6.68 3.71 17.11
N VAL A 166 -7.10 2.45 17.05
CA VAL A 166 -6.60 1.45 16.10
C VAL A 166 -7.77 1.12 15.16
N VAL A 167 -7.59 1.41 13.88
CA VAL A 167 -8.64 1.30 12.86
C VAL A 167 -8.29 0.24 11.83
N ASP A 168 -9.29 -0.45 11.31
CA ASP A 168 -9.11 -1.40 10.22
C ASP A 168 -8.98 -0.66 8.88
N THR A 169 -7.90 -0.89 8.14
CA THR A 169 -7.73 -0.30 6.81
C THR A 169 -8.86 -0.70 5.83
N ASN A 170 -9.60 -1.78 6.11
CA ASN A 170 -10.80 -2.15 5.34
C ASN A 170 -11.83 -1.03 5.26
N VAL A 171 -11.97 -0.23 6.33
CA VAL A 171 -12.92 0.89 6.37
C VAL A 171 -12.74 1.80 5.16
N MET A 172 -11.50 2.26 4.94
CA MET A 172 -11.17 3.12 3.81
C MET A 172 -11.02 2.34 2.52
N ARG A 173 -10.80 1.02 2.57
CA ARG A 173 -10.83 0.19 1.38
C ARG A 173 -12.21 0.21 0.73
N GLU A 174 -13.29 0.03 1.50
CA GLU A 174 -14.65 0.08 0.96
C GLU A 174 -14.92 1.40 0.24
N ALA A 175 -14.46 2.53 0.80
CA ALA A 175 -14.52 3.83 0.11
C ALA A 175 -13.78 3.83 -1.23
N VAL A 176 -12.56 3.29 -1.27
CA VAL A 176 -11.78 3.21 -2.53
C VAL A 176 -12.43 2.25 -3.54
N LEU A 177 -13.04 1.15 -3.10
CA LEU A 177 -13.73 0.20 -3.98
C LEU A 177 -14.89 0.88 -4.71
N VAL A 178 -15.73 1.59 -3.96
CA VAL A 178 -16.88 2.32 -4.49
C VAL A 178 -16.42 3.43 -5.45
N LEU A 179 -15.45 4.25 -5.04
CA LEU A 179 -14.89 5.30 -5.91
C LEU A 179 -14.20 4.75 -7.16
N THR A 180 -13.64 3.54 -7.11
CA THR A 180 -13.06 2.87 -8.29
C THR A 180 -14.17 2.52 -9.29
N ALA A 181 -15.31 2.02 -8.82
CA ALA A 181 -16.44 1.71 -9.68
C ALA A 181 -17.03 2.97 -10.33
N ASP A 182 -17.05 4.10 -9.60
CA ASP A 182 -17.44 5.40 -10.14
C ASP A 182 -16.46 5.90 -11.21
N GLU A 183 -15.15 5.89 -10.93
CA GLU A 183 -14.11 6.29 -11.90
C GLU A 183 -14.22 5.48 -13.21
N VAL A 184 -14.46 4.16 -13.10
CA VAL A 184 -14.69 3.30 -14.27
C VAL A 184 -16.00 3.65 -14.98
N SER A 185 -17.09 3.86 -14.24
CA SER A 185 -18.41 4.23 -14.80
C SER A 185 -18.34 5.54 -15.59
N GLU A 186 -17.71 6.56 -15.03
CA GLU A 186 -17.53 7.86 -15.67
C GLU A 186 -16.64 7.76 -16.92
N SER A 187 -15.59 6.94 -16.90
CA SER A 187 -14.70 6.75 -18.06
C SER A 187 -15.34 6.06 -19.27
N LEU A 188 -16.43 5.31 -19.05
CA LEU A 188 -17.19 4.62 -20.10
C LEU A 188 -18.25 5.52 -20.74
N SER A 189 -18.71 6.53 -20.01
CA SER A 189 -19.68 7.53 -20.48
C SER A 189 -19.10 8.94 -20.30
N PRO A 190 -17.98 9.28 -20.97
CA PRO A 190 -17.37 10.58 -20.79
C PRO A 190 -18.36 11.66 -21.24
N GLY A 191 -18.61 12.65 -20.38
CA GLY A 191 -19.40 13.83 -20.74
C GLY A 191 -18.75 14.61 -21.89
N GLU A 192 -19.52 15.49 -22.54
CA GLU A 192 -18.99 16.42 -23.56
C GLU A 192 -18.10 17.47 -22.89
N GLY A 193 -16.83 17.14 -22.65
CA GLY A 193 -15.84 18.01 -22.03
C GLY A 193 -14.46 17.35 -21.93
N GLU A 194 -13.42 18.15 -21.68
CA GLU A 194 -12.07 17.65 -21.40
C GLU A 194 -12.07 16.99 -20.01
N SER A 195 -12.23 15.66 -19.93
CA SER A 195 -12.33 14.98 -18.64
C SER A 195 -10.96 14.85 -17.98
N SER A 196 -10.85 15.21 -16.70
CA SER A 196 -9.67 14.95 -15.86
C SER A 196 -9.45 13.46 -15.53
N LEU A 197 -10.31 12.58 -16.04
CA LEU A 197 -10.32 11.14 -15.77
C LEU A 197 -9.14 10.41 -16.43
N PRO A 198 -8.71 9.27 -15.85
CA PRO A 198 -7.67 8.47 -16.45
C PRO A 198 -8.10 7.88 -17.81
N LYS A 199 -7.13 7.73 -18.71
CA LYS A 199 -7.32 7.10 -20.02
C LYS A 199 -7.56 5.61 -19.85
N ARG A 200 -8.48 5.04 -20.63
CA ARG A 200 -8.73 3.60 -20.64
C ARG A 200 -7.56 2.83 -21.29
N PRO A 201 -7.20 1.64 -20.78
CA PRO A 201 -7.74 1.04 -19.55
C PRO A 201 -7.31 1.79 -18.30
N ILE A 202 -8.23 1.96 -17.34
CA ILE A 202 -7.87 2.49 -16.01
C ILE A 202 -7.09 1.40 -15.28
N LEU A 203 -5.92 1.75 -14.75
CA LEU A 203 -5.03 0.85 -14.04
C LEU A 203 -5.08 1.16 -12.55
N SER A 204 -5.28 0.14 -11.72
CA SER A 204 -5.35 0.31 -10.26
C SER A 204 -4.09 1.00 -9.69
N SER A 205 -4.27 1.81 -8.64
CA SER A 205 -3.19 2.57 -7.99
C SER A 205 -2.76 2.10 -6.61
N ALA A 206 -3.51 1.17 -5.99
CA ALA A 206 -3.32 0.82 -4.58
C ALA A 206 -1.97 0.13 -4.25
N CYS A 207 -1.25 -0.37 -5.26
CA CYS A 207 0.01 -1.09 -5.15
C CYS A 207 1.23 -0.17 -5.39
N PRO A 208 2.00 0.21 -4.36
CA PRO A 208 3.07 1.18 -4.52
C PRO A 208 4.23 0.67 -5.40
N GLY A 209 4.58 -0.62 -5.33
CA GLY A 209 5.60 -1.19 -6.21
C GLY A 209 5.26 -1.08 -7.70
N TRP A 210 3.96 -1.17 -8.04
CA TRP A 210 3.48 -0.90 -9.40
C TRP A 210 3.60 0.57 -9.78
N ILE A 211 3.20 1.48 -8.88
CA ILE A 211 3.32 2.93 -9.09
C ILE A 211 4.78 3.34 -9.31
N CYS A 212 5.69 2.93 -8.42
CA CYS A 212 7.12 3.23 -8.54
C CYS A 212 7.70 2.73 -9.87
N TYR A 213 7.30 1.54 -10.31
CA TYR A 213 7.72 1.02 -11.61
C TYR A 213 7.18 1.87 -12.77
N ALA A 214 5.90 2.24 -12.76
CA ALA A 214 5.29 3.06 -13.79
C ALA A 214 5.96 4.44 -13.90
N GLU A 215 6.17 5.13 -12.77
CA GLU A 215 6.76 6.47 -12.70
C GLU A 215 8.21 6.52 -13.21
N LYS A 216 9.00 5.51 -12.88
CA LYS A 216 10.43 5.45 -13.22
C LYS A 216 10.71 4.91 -14.61
N THR A 217 9.94 3.91 -15.05
CA THR A 217 10.31 3.12 -16.23
C THR A 217 9.38 3.32 -17.42
N HIS A 218 8.11 3.67 -17.19
CA HIS A 218 7.11 3.79 -18.26
C HIS A 218 6.17 5.00 -18.07
N PRO A 219 6.67 6.24 -18.22
CA PRO A 219 5.86 7.44 -17.97
C PRO A 219 4.60 7.56 -18.84
N PHE A 220 4.55 6.88 -19.99
CA PHE A 220 3.37 6.82 -20.85
C PHE A 220 2.18 6.06 -20.20
N ILE A 221 2.43 5.33 -19.11
CA ILE A 221 1.41 4.64 -18.32
C ILE A 221 0.69 5.59 -17.36
N LEU A 222 1.34 6.68 -16.90
CA LEU A 222 0.78 7.56 -15.87
C LEU A 222 -0.63 8.09 -16.18
N PRO A 223 -0.97 8.47 -17.43
CA PRO A 223 -2.32 8.89 -17.77
C PRO A 223 -3.40 7.81 -17.61
N HIS A 224 -3.02 6.54 -17.50
CA HIS A 224 -3.92 5.41 -17.31
C HIS A 224 -4.11 5.05 -15.83
N LEU A 225 -3.30 5.57 -14.91
CA LEU A 225 -3.39 5.24 -13.49
C LEU A 225 -4.63 5.89 -12.88
N SER A 226 -5.38 5.12 -12.10
CA SER A 226 -6.43 5.64 -11.21
C SER A 226 -5.84 6.73 -10.32
N GLN A 227 -6.56 7.85 -10.16
CA GLN A 227 -6.08 8.96 -9.34
C GLN A 227 -6.47 8.80 -7.86
N LEU A 228 -7.08 7.68 -7.47
CA LEU A 228 -7.47 7.44 -6.09
C LEU A 228 -6.27 7.18 -5.18
N LYS A 229 -6.29 7.78 -3.98
CA LYS A 229 -5.38 7.41 -2.88
C LYS A 229 -5.59 5.93 -2.52
N SER A 230 -4.53 5.23 -2.13
CA SER A 230 -4.68 3.88 -1.62
C SER A 230 -5.40 3.88 -0.25
N PRO A 231 -5.93 2.74 0.21
CA PRO A 231 -6.57 2.67 1.53
C PRO A 231 -5.69 3.13 2.69
N GLN A 232 -4.37 2.92 2.61
CA GLN A 232 -3.42 3.45 3.59
C GLN A 232 -3.44 4.98 3.60
N ALA A 233 -3.21 5.58 2.43
CA ALA A 233 -3.12 7.02 2.28
C ALA A 233 -4.44 7.69 2.65
N LEU A 234 -5.57 7.13 2.20
CA LEU A 234 -6.90 7.63 2.52
C LEU A 234 -7.20 7.54 4.03
N SER A 235 -6.77 6.46 4.70
CA SER A 235 -6.87 6.34 6.17
C SER A 235 -6.09 7.45 6.88
N GLY A 236 -4.87 7.74 6.41
CA GLY A 236 -4.07 8.83 6.94
C GLY A 236 -4.74 10.20 6.78
N THR A 237 -5.18 10.52 5.57
CA THR A 237 -5.90 11.77 5.29
C THR A 237 -7.15 11.88 6.15
N PHE A 238 -7.96 10.83 6.23
CA PHE A 238 -9.18 10.81 7.03
C PHE A 238 -8.90 11.04 8.51
N LEU A 239 -7.99 10.26 9.11
CA LEU A 239 -7.68 10.37 10.53
C LEU A 239 -7.13 11.76 10.87
N LYS A 240 -6.16 12.26 10.09
CA LYS A 240 -5.56 13.57 10.38
C LYS A 240 -6.52 14.72 10.17
N THR A 241 -7.33 14.71 9.12
CA THR A 241 -8.32 15.78 8.87
C THR A 241 -9.40 15.79 9.95
N VAL A 242 -10.02 14.64 10.23
CA VAL A 242 -11.15 14.58 11.15
C VAL A 242 -10.69 14.81 12.59
N LEU A 243 -9.63 14.16 13.05
CA LEU A 243 -9.15 14.33 14.42
C LEU A 243 -8.63 15.74 14.67
N SER A 244 -7.93 16.37 13.72
CA SER A 244 -7.44 17.76 13.90
C SER A 244 -8.59 18.74 14.04
N LYS A 245 -9.63 18.62 13.19
CA LYS A 245 -10.81 19.49 13.25
C LYS A 245 -11.68 19.23 14.48
N SER A 246 -11.97 17.96 14.80
CA SER A 246 -12.84 17.61 15.92
C SER A 246 -12.22 17.88 17.29
N LEU A 247 -10.90 17.71 17.42
CA LEU A 247 -10.19 17.92 18.69
C LEU A 247 -9.54 19.30 18.79
N GLY A 248 -9.55 20.10 17.72
CA GLY A 248 -8.98 21.44 17.70
C GLY A 248 -7.45 21.47 17.83
N VAL A 249 -6.76 20.46 17.31
CA VAL A 249 -5.28 20.36 17.33
C VAL A 249 -4.68 20.48 15.96
N ASP A 250 -3.44 20.99 15.91
CA ASP A 250 -2.68 20.99 14.68
C ASP A 250 -2.44 19.54 14.16
N PRO A 251 -2.57 19.26 12.85
CA PRO A 251 -2.32 17.93 12.29
C PRO A 251 -0.94 17.34 12.62
N SER A 252 0.09 18.16 12.84
CA SER A 252 1.43 17.70 13.26
C SER A 252 1.46 17.06 14.66
N ARG A 253 0.41 17.28 15.45
CA ARG A 253 0.20 16.65 16.75
C ARG A 253 -0.52 15.31 16.67
N ILE A 254 -0.95 14.89 15.48
CA ILE A 254 -1.53 13.56 15.25
C ILE A 254 -0.48 12.72 14.53
N TRP A 255 -0.06 11.63 15.18
CA TRP A 255 0.92 10.71 14.64
C TRP A 255 0.27 9.38 14.27
N HIS A 256 0.30 9.06 12.99
CA HIS A 256 -0.37 7.93 12.39
C HIS A 256 0.62 6.83 11.99
N LEU A 257 0.47 5.66 12.62
CA LEU A 257 1.13 4.42 12.26
C LEU A 257 0.28 3.60 11.29
N ALA A 258 0.83 3.16 10.18
CA ALA A 258 0.19 2.14 9.34
C ALA A 258 0.91 0.79 9.48
N VAL A 259 0.16 -0.26 9.76
CA VAL A 259 0.67 -1.65 9.85
C VAL A 259 0.25 -2.40 8.58
N MET A 260 1.23 -2.74 7.73
CA MET A 260 0.99 -3.14 6.34
C MET A 260 1.76 -4.41 5.94
N PRO A 261 1.31 -5.15 4.91
CA PRO A 261 1.97 -6.38 4.47
C PRO A 261 3.16 -6.12 3.52
N CYS A 262 3.60 -4.86 3.34
CA CYS A 262 4.51 -4.47 2.27
C CYS A 262 5.47 -3.36 2.68
N PHE A 263 6.74 -3.45 2.26
CA PHE A 263 7.73 -2.38 2.45
C PHE A 263 7.49 -1.16 1.55
N ASP A 264 7.01 -1.34 0.32
CA ASP A 264 6.79 -0.21 -0.59
C ASP A 264 5.71 0.75 -0.07
N LYS A 265 4.91 0.32 0.91
CA LYS A 265 3.99 1.21 1.63
C LYS A 265 4.71 2.29 2.44
N LYS A 266 5.95 2.06 2.88
CA LYS A 266 6.84 3.07 3.47
C LYS A 266 7.22 4.14 2.45
N LEU A 267 7.51 3.73 1.21
CA LEU A 267 7.76 4.67 0.11
C LEU A 267 6.51 5.49 -0.24
N GLU A 268 5.35 4.86 -0.29
CA GLU A 268 4.08 5.59 -0.47
C GLU A 268 3.87 6.64 0.61
N ALA A 269 4.01 6.29 1.89
CA ALA A 269 3.88 7.24 3.01
C ALA A 269 4.88 8.42 2.95
N SER A 270 5.98 8.25 2.23
CA SER A 270 7.01 9.29 2.09
C SER A 270 6.70 10.33 1.02
N ARG A 271 5.70 10.09 0.14
CA ARG A 271 5.40 10.94 -1.03
C ARG A 271 4.95 12.35 -0.62
N GLU A 272 5.41 13.36 -1.34
CA GLU A 272 5.14 14.78 -1.03
C GLU A 272 3.67 15.14 -1.18
N GLU A 273 2.99 14.58 -2.18
CA GLU A 273 1.56 14.76 -2.44
C GLU A 273 0.66 13.98 -1.45
N LEU A 274 1.24 13.17 -0.56
CA LEU A 274 0.51 12.49 0.52
C LEU A 274 0.79 13.18 1.87
N THR A 275 0.64 14.51 1.84
CA THR A 275 0.78 15.40 3.00
C THR A 275 -0.40 16.37 3.07
N ASP A 276 -0.45 17.12 4.18
CA ASP A 276 -1.44 18.16 4.43
C ASP A 276 -1.49 19.27 3.39
N VAL A 277 -0.44 19.42 2.56
CA VAL A 277 -0.43 20.42 1.48
C VAL A 277 -1.61 20.26 0.52
N THR A 278 -2.10 19.03 0.34
CA THR A 278 -3.17 18.71 -0.61
C THR A 278 -4.56 19.12 -0.12
N TRP A 279 -4.79 19.07 1.18
CA TRP A 279 -6.13 19.27 1.77
C TRP A 279 -6.21 20.49 2.69
N ARG A 280 -5.10 20.98 3.27
CA ARG A 280 -5.09 22.16 4.13
C ARG A 280 -5.41 23.42 3.33
N GLN A 281 -6.36 24.21 3.83
CA GLN A 281 -6.72 25.50 3.25
C GLN A 281 -5.76 26.59 3.76
N GLY A 282 -5.13 27.35 2.85
CA GLY A 282 -4.21 28.44 3.18
C GLY A 282 -3.05 28.55 2.20
N ASP A 283 -2.39 29.71 2.15
CA ASP A 283 -1.22 29.93 1.30
C ASP A 283 0.02 29.30 1.97
N HIS A 284 0.41 28.12 1.49
CA HIS A 284 1.61 27.38 1.93
C HIS A 284 2.92 28.17 1.74
N SER A 285 2.90 29.28 0.99
CA SER A 285 4.07 30.14 0.80
C SER A 285 4.49 30.93 2.04
N SER A 286 3.68 30.94 3.11
CA SER A 286 3.91 31.76 4.31
C SER A 286 4.29 30.99 5.58
N SER A 287 4.29 29.66 5.55
CA SER A 287 4.63 28.80 6.70
C SER A 287 6.04 28.22 6.54
N GLU A 288 6.97 28.54 7.44
CA GLU A 288 8.29 27.89 7.55
C GLU A 288 8.21 26.43 8.03
N ALA A 289 7.03 25.95 8.44
CA ALA A 289 6.85 24.58 8.93
C ALA A 289 6.81 23.56 7.78
N ALA A 290 7.52 22.45 7.97
CA ALA A 290 7.53 21.35 7.02
C ALA A 290 6.13 20.71 6.87
N PRO A 291 5.76 20.25 5.65
CA PRO A 291 4.51 19.53 5.42
C PRO A 291 4.31 18.34 6.37
N VAL A 292 3.07 18.14 6.80
CA VAL A 292 2.67 17.05 7.68
C VAL A 292 2.22 15.87 6.83
N ARG A 293 2.91 14.72 6.95
CA ARG A 293 2.54 13.50 6.22
C ARG A 293 1.15 13.00 6.60
N ASP A 294 0.42 12.42 5.66
CA ASP A 294 -0.85 11.72 5.96
C ASP A 294 -0.59 10.46 6.82
N VAL A 295 0.55 9.80 6.60
CA VAL A 295 1.02 8.62 7.34
C VAL A 295 2.45 8.88 7.81
N ASP A 296 2.69 8.89 9.12
CA ASP A 296 3.98 9.29 9.66
C ASP A 296 5.00 8.15 9.66
N CYS A 297 4.53 6.93 9.93
CA CYS A 297 5.37 5.74 9.92
C CYS A 297 4.59 4.53 9.44
N VAL A 298 5.24 3.67 8.66
CA VAL A 298 4.71 2.37 8.26
C VAL A 298 5.59 1.29 8.83
N ILE A 299 4.99 0.27 9.45
CA ILE A 299 5.68 -0.95 9.86
C ILE A 299 5.01 -2.17 9.22
N THR A 300 5.79 -3.23 9.05
CA THR A 300 5.33 -4.47 8.44
C THR A 300 4.83 -5.51 9.45
N ALA A 301 4.19 -6.58 8.97
CA ALA A 301 3.80 -7.71 9.81
C ALA A 301 5.00 -8.31 10.56
N ARG A 302 6.18 -8.37 9.92
CA ARG A 302 7.43 -8.78 10.57
C ARG A 302 7.88 -7.80 11.65
N GLU A 303 7.77 -6.51 11.39
CA GLU A 303 8.17 -5.47 12.34
C GLU A 303 7.26 -5.38 13.57
N ILE A 304 6.02 -5.89 13.52
CA ILE A 304 5.18 -6.08 14.72
C ILE A 304 5.84 -7.06 15.71
N LEU A 305 6.50 -8.10 15.20
CA LEU A 305 7.23 -9.06 16.03
C LEU A 305 8.45 -8.39 16.68
N SER A 306 9.20 -7.62 15.90
CA SER A 306 10.34 -6.84 16.40
C SER A 306 9.89 -5.78 17.40
N LEU A 307 8.76 -5.11 17.16
CA LEU A 307 8.19 -4.11 18.06
C LEU A 307 7.89 -4.70 19.44
N ALA A 308 7.23 -5.87 19.50
CA ALA A 308 6.94 -6.55 20.75
C ALA A 308 8.23 -7.02 21.45
N SER A 309 9.14 -7.62 20.70
CA SER A 309 10.41 -8.14 21.23
C SER A 309 11.30 -7.03 21.80
N SER A 310 11.43 -5.90 21.10
CA SER A 310 12.19 -4.73 21.56
C SER A 310 11.59 -4.08 22.81
N ARG A 311 10.30 -4.32 23.08
CA ARG A 311 9.63 -3.88 24.31
C ARG A 311 9.64 -4.95 25.42
N GLY A 312 10.20 -6.13 25.16
CA GLY A 312 10.30 -7.22 26.13
C GLY A 312 9.02 -8.04 26.29
N PHE A 313 8.09 -8.00 25.33
CA PHE A 313 6.83 -8.74 25.38
C PHE A 313 6.76 -9.87 24.34
N SER A 314 6.12 -10.96 24.72
CA SER A 314 5.77 -12.05 23.81
C SER A 314 4.34 -11.82 23.31
N LEU A 315 4.13 -11.71 22.00
CA LEU A 315 2.79 -11.51 21.43
C LEU A 315 1.75 -12.57 21.88
N PRO A 316 2.07 -13.88 21.92
CA PRO A 316 1.17 -14.91 22.48
C PRO A 316 0.75 -14.71 23.93
N SER A 317 1.48 -13.89 24.71
CA SER A 317 1.12 -13.63 26.11
C SER A 317 0.02 -12.57 26.25
N LEU A 318 -0.28 -11.83 25.19
CA LEU A 318 -1.34 -10.81 25.20
C LEU A 318 -2.73 -11.45 25.16
N PRO A 319 -3.74 -10.83 25.79
CA PRO A 319 -5.10 -11.34 25.75
C PRO A 319 -5.67 -11.44 24.32
N LEU A 320 -6.28 -12.57 23.96
CA LEU A 320 -6.98 -12.73 22.68
C LEU A 320 -8.44 -12.27 22.77
N GLN A 321 -8.67 -11.16 23.47
CA GLN A 321 -9.99 -10.60 23.76
C GLN A 321 -10.06 -9.12 23.41
N PRO A 322 -11.25 -8.58 23.09
CA PRO A 322 -11.40 -7.17 22.78
C PRO A 322 -10.91 -6.28 23.92
N LEU A 323 -10.30 -5.15 23.57
CA LEU A 323 -9.91 -4.14 24.54
C LEU A 323 -11.12 -3.67 25.36
N PRO A 324 -10.97 -3.49 26.68
CA PRO A 324 -11.98 -2.85 27.49
C PRO A 324 -12.31 -1.46 26.95
N SER A 325 -13.57 -1.05 27.06
CA SER A 325 -14.03 0.26 26.56
C SER A 325 -13.31 1.44 27.18
N SER A 326 -12.64 1.30 28.35
CA SER A 326 -11.79 2.33 28.95
C SER A 326 -10.55 2.68 28.12
N PHE A 327 -10.02 1.71 27.35
CA PHE A 327 -8.82 1.87 26.51
C PHE A 327 -9.15 2.13 25.03
N ALA A 328 -10.44 2.15 24.67
CA ALA A 328 -10.93 2.48 23.35
C ALA A 328 -11.95 3.63 23.47
N PRO A 329 -11.51 4.90 23.55
CA PRO A 329 -12.42 6.04 23.58
C PRO A 329 -13.24 6.11 22.29
N PRO A 330 -14.49 6.61 22.35
CA PRO A 330 -15.31 6.78 21.15
C PRO A 330 -14.62 7.75 20.19
N PHE A 331 -14.86 7.56 18.90
CA PHE A 331 -14.30 8.46 17.90
C PHE A 331 -14.90 9.87 18.08
N PRO A 332 -14.12 10.96 18.02
CA PRO A 332 -14.61 12.29 18.41
C PRO A 332 -15.83 12.77 17.60
N GLU A 333 -15.87 12.45 16.31
CA GLU A 333 -16.94 12.87 15.41
C GLU A 333 -18.00 11.78 15.25
N LYS A 334 -19.11 11.85 15.99
CA LYS A 334 -20.19 10.84 16.00
C LYS A 334 -20.79 10.58 14.61
N THR A 335 -20.87 11.59 13.75
CA THR A 335 -21.46 11.42 12.41
C THR A 335 -20.57 10.59 11.48
N LEU A 336 -19.25 10.69 11.67
CA LEU A 336 -18.22 9.93 10.95
C LEU A 336 -17.73 8.72 11.73
N GLU A 337 -18.14 8.57 12.99
CA GLU A 337 -17.90 7.39 13.80
C GLU A 337 -18.46 6.15 13.11
N SER A 338 -19.60 6.26 12.43
CA SER A 338 -20.12 5.15 11.61
C SER A 338 -19.13 4.67 10.54
N PHE A 339 -18.29 5.55 10.00
CA PHE A 339 -17.25 5.20 9.05
C PHE A 339 -16.13 4.41 9.74
N VAL A 340 -15.66 4.84 10.92
CA VAL A 340 -14.46 4.30 11.59
C VAL A 340 -14.74 3.19 12.59
N SER A 341 -15.81 3.33 13.36
CA SER A 341 -16.31 2.38 14.37
C SER A 341 -17.12 1.24 13.75
N PHE A 342 -17.11 1.10 12.41
CA PHE A 342 -17.42 -0.15 11.74
C PHE A 342 -16.35 -1.20 12.07
N LYS A 343 -16.25 -1.57 13.35
CA LYS A 343 -15.64 -2.82 13.76
C LYS A 343 -16.49 -3.91 13.12
N ARG A 344 -15.99 -4.41 11.98
CA ARG A 344 -16.50 -5.58 11.26
C ARG A 344 -17.84 -5.38 10.54
N THR A 345 -17.96 -4.36 9.69
CA THR A 345 -18.77 -4.61 8.49
C THR A 345 -18.17 -5.80 7.78
N ARG A 346 -19.01 -6.75 7.38
CA ARG A 346 -18.68 -7.87 6.51
C ARG A 346 -18.09 -7.34 5.20
N SER A 347 -16.80 -7.04 5.17
CA SER A 347 -16.07 -6.95 3.91
C SER A 347 -16.10 -8.36 3.37
N GLU A 348 -16.78 -8.56 2.24
CA GLU A 348 -17.00 -9.86 1.61
C GLU A 348 -15.67 -10.34 1.01
N GLN A 349 -14.74 -10.74 1.88
CA GLN A 349 -13.44 -11.28 1.50
C GLN A 349 -13.62 -12.74 1.15
N SER A 350 -13.86 -12.98 -0.13
CA SER A 350 -14.01 -14.31 -0.69
C SER A 350 -12.87 -14.66 -1.63
N LEU A 351 -12.78 -15.92 -2.02
CA LEU A 351 -11.86 -16.35 -3.07
C LEU A 351 -12.06 -15.55 -4.38
N ALA A 352 -13.27 -15.04 -4.63
CA ALA A 352 -13.58 -14.23 -5.81
C ALA A 352 -12.97 -12.81 -5.73
N THR A 353 -12.94 -12.19 -4.56
CA THR A 353 -12.26 -10.89 -4.36
C THR A 353 -10.75 -11.01 -4.47
N GLY A 354 -10.20 -12.20 -4.20
CA GLY A 354 -8.76 -12.39 -4.10
C GLY A 354 -8.21 -11.75 -2.82
N THR A 355 -6.89 -11.75 -2.69
CA THR A 355 -6.14 -11.35 -1.48
C THR A 355 -5.62 -9.91 -1.53
N SER A 356 -5.88 -9.21 -2.65
CA SER A 356 -5.42 -7.85 -2.93
C SER A 356 -6.39 -6.76 -2.45
N GLY A 357 -7.58 -7.14 -1.98
CA GLY A 357 -8.63 -6.21 -1.54
C GLY A 357 -9.84 -6.09 -2.46
N GLY A 358 -9.89 -6.79 -3.60
CA GLY A 358 -11.14 -6.98 -4.35
C GLY A 358 -11.58 -5.85 -5.28
N TYR A 359 -10.69 -4.95 -5.70
CA TYR A 359 -11.02 -3.80 -6.57
C TYR A 359 -11.75 -4.19 -7.85
N LEU A 360 -11.15 -5.08 -8.66
CA LEU A 360 -11.76 -5.56 -9.88
C LEU A 360 -13.08 -6.30 -9.62
N HIS A 361 -13.14 -7.06 -8.53
CA HIS A 361 -14.35 -7.79 -8.17
C HIS A 361 -15.50 -6.83 -7.86
N HIS A 362 -15.25 -5.79 -7.08
CA HIS A 362 -16.25 -4.78 -6.75
C HIS A 362 -16.77 -4.10 -8.01
N VAL A 363 -15.87 -3.66 -8.91
CA VAL A 363 -16.25 -3.09 -10.22
C VAL A 363 -17.16 -4.06 -11.00
N LEU A 364 -16.79 -5.35 -11.10
CA LEU A 364 -17.63 -6.34 -11.79
C LEU A 364 -19.02 -6.46 -11.16
N MET A 365 -19.10 -6.53 -9.82
CA MET A 365 -20.36 -6.67 -9.10
C MET A 365 -21.25 -5.44 -9.22
N THR A 366 -20.67 -4.24 -9.17
CA THR A 366 -21.38 -2.98 -9.39
C THR A 366 -22.02 -2.98 -10.78
N PHE A 367 -21.26 -3.30 -11.83
CA PHE A 367 -21.79 -3.33 -13.20
C PHE A 367 -22.79 -4.47 -13.42
N GLN A 368 -22.58 -5.64 -12.81
CA GLN A 368 -23.53 -6.75 -12.88
C GLN A 368 -24.86 -6.40 -12.20
N SER A 369 -24.82 -5.73 -11.05
CA SER A 369 -26.04 -5.29 -10.33
C SER A 369 -26.88 -4.30 -11.15
N ARG A 370 -26.21 -3.42 -11.92
CA ARG A 370 -26.83 -2.45 -12.83
C ARG A 370 -27.34 -3.09 -14.14
N ASN A 371 -26.96 -4.33 -14.43
CA ASN A 371 -27.36 -5.06 -15.65
C ASN A 371 -27.95 -6.44 -15.31
N PRO A 372 -29.20 -6.50 -14.80
CA PRO A 372 -29.80 -7.75 -14.35
C PRO A 372 -29.84 -8.83 -15.44
N GLY A 373 -29.36 -10.03 -15.10
CA GLY A 373 -29.23 -11.20 -15.97
C GLY A 373 -28.07 -11.16 -16.97
N SER A 374 -27.13 -10.23 -16.77
CA SER A 374 -25.79 -10.35 -17.34
C SER A 374 -25.03 -11.55 -16.76
N GLN A 375 -24.10 -12.11 -17.54
CA GLN A 375 -23.29 -13.27 -17.17
C GLN A 375 -21.80 -12.90 -17.21
N LEU A 376 -21.06 -13.36 -16.20
CA LEU A 376 -19.62 -13.16 -16.12
C LEU A 376 -18.89 -14.31 -16.81
N VAL A 377 -18.14 -13.98 -17.86
CA VAL A 377 -17.24 -14.92 -18.56
C VAL A 377 -15.82 -14.72 -18.02
N ILE A 378 -15.23 -15.79 -17.49
CA ILE A 378 -13.89 -15.78 -16.89
C ILE A 378 -12.92 -16.52 -17.80
N ASN A 379 -11.98 -15.79 -18.39
CA ASN A 379 -10.93 -16.33 -19.24
C ASN A 379 -9.63 -16.39 -18.43
N ARG A 380 -9.32 -17.58 -17.90
CA ARG A 380 -8.08 -17.81 -17.16
C ARG A 380 -6.92 -17.95 -18.15
N GLY A 381 -5.88 -17.14 -17.96
CA GLY A 381 -4.65 -17.26 -18.72
C GLY A 381 -3.89 -18.55 -18.38
N ARG A 382 -2.77 -18.78 -19.06
CA ARG A 382 -1.84 -19.88 -18.71
C ARG A 382 -1.20 -19.67 -17.32
N ASN A 383 -1.14 -18.43 -16.86
CA ASN A 383 -0.65 -18.05 -15.54
C ASN A 383 -1.86 -17.73 -14.64
N VAL A 384 -1.88 -18.28 -13.42
CA VAL A 384 -2.93 -18.03 -12.41
C VAL A 384 -3.02 -16.55 -12.01
N ASP A 385 -1.92 -15.81 -12.14
CA ASP A 385 -1.83 -14.38 -11.85
C ASP A 385 -2.36 -13.47 -12.98
N VAL A 386 -2.84 -14.06 -14.09
CA VAL A 386 -3.48 -13.32 -15.19
C VAL A 386 -4.86 -13.91 -15.47
N VAL A 387 -5.89 -13.13 -15.18
CA VAL A 387 -7.28 -13.53 -15.42
C VAL A 387 -8.01 -12.38 -16.07
N GLU A 388 -8.72 -12.68 -17.16
CA GLU A 388 -9.54 -11.73 -17.89
C GLU A 388 -11.01 -12.02 -17.61
N TYR A 389 -11.80 -10.96 -17.45
CA TYR A 389 -13.20 -11.03 -17.09
C TYR A 389 -14.01 -10.19 -18.07
N VAL A 390 -15.03 -10.79 -18.66
CA VAL A 390 -15.95 -10.10 -19.56
C VAL A 390 -17.36 -10.26 -19.04
N LEU A 391 -18.01 -9.14 -18.71
CA LEU A 391 -19.42 -9.12 -18.34
C LEU A 391 -20.25 -9.03 -19.62
N MET A 392 -21.07 -10.04 -19.88
CA MET A 392 -21.90 -10.16 -21.08
C MET A 392 -23.36 -9.84 -20.76
N SER A 393 -24.03 -9.08 -21.62
CA SER A 393 -25.48 -8.82 -21.51
C SER A 393 -26.30 -10.09 -21.76
N LYS A 394 -27.62 -10.01 -21.51
CA LYS A 394 -28.56 -11.10 -21.84
C LYS A 394 -28.55 -11.47 -23.32
N GLU A 395 -28.29 -10.49 -24.18
CA GLU A 395 -28.18 -10.60 -25.63
C GLU A 395 -26.75 -10.98 -26.09
N ASN A 396 -25.90 -11.40 -25.16
CA ASN A 396 -24.52 -11.83 -25.40
C ASN A 396 -23.63 -10.73 -26.02
N GLN A 397 -23.83 -9.47 -25.62
CA GLN A 397 -22.97 -8.35 -25.98
C GLN A 397 -22.03 -7.99 -24.82
N PRO A 398 -20.74 -7.65 -25.06
CA PRO A 398 -19.83 -7.28 -24.00
C PRO A 398 -20.22 -5.92 -23.40
N ILE A 399 -20.53 -5.91 -22.09
CA ILE A 399 -20.82 -4.71 -21.30
C ILE A 399 -19.51 -4.11 -20.78
N LEU A 400 -18.67 -4.95 -20.19
CA LEU A 400 -17.45 -4.54 -19.51
C LEU A 400 -16.37 -5.61 -19.69
N SER A 401 -15.18 -5.19 -20.11
CA SER A 401 -13.99 -6.04 -20.14
C SER A 401 -12.99 -5.56 -19.10
N THR A 402 -12.54 -6.44 -18.21
CA THR A 402 -11.54 -6.12 -17.18
C THR A 402 -10.50 -7.23 -17.07
N ALA A 403 -9.37 -6.94 -16.46
CA ALA A 403 -8.35 -7.95 -16.24
C ALA A 403 -7.56 -7.76 -14.94
N ARG A 404 -7.03 -8.86 -14.42
CA ARG A 404 -6.11 -8.89 -13.28
C ARG A 404 -4.72 -9.27 -13.78
N TYR A 405 -3.70 -8.51 -13.39
CA TYR A 405 -2.30 -8.75 -13.70
C TYR A 405 -1.46 -8.65 -12.43
N TYR A 406 -1.11 -9.79 -11.84
CA TYR A 406 -0.24 -9.84 -10.66
C TYR A 406 1.18 -10.28 -11.01
N GLY A 407 2.18 -9.77 -10.31
CA GLY A 407 3.59 -10.11 -10.53
C GLY A 407 4.22 -9.33 -11.68
N PHE A 408 5.44 -8.82 -11.46
CA PHE A 408 6.16 -7.99 -12.43
C PHE A 408 6.32 -8.57 -13.83
N ARG A 409 6.49 -9.89 -13.96
CA ARG A 409 6.58 -10.55 -15.27
C ARG A 409 5.32 -10.32 -16.11
N ASN A 410 4.14 -10.36 -15.47
CA ASN A 410 2.87 -10.12 -16.14
C ASN A 410 2.64 -8.63 -16.37
N ILE A 411 3.02 -7.78 -15.41
CA ILE A 411 2.97 -6.32 -15.54
C ILE A 411 3.78 -5.84 -16.75
N GLN A 412 5.00 -6.36 -16.94
CA GLN A 412 5.83 -6.05 -18.11
C GLN A 412 5.12 -6.40 -19.43
N ASN A 413 4.36 -7.50 -19.46
CA ASN A 413 3.58 -7.88 -20.64
C ASN A 413 2.43 -6.89 -20.88
N LEU A 414 1.71 -6.47 -19.83
CA LEU A 414 0.65 -5.45 -19.92
C LEU A 414 1.21 -4.13 -20.44
N VAL A 415 2.28 -3.63 -19.83
CA VAL A 415 2.90 -2.35 -20.21
C VAL A 415 3.38 -2.34 -21.66
N ARG A 416 3.94 -3.46 -22.15
CA ARG A 416 4.33 -3.59 -23.56
C ARG A 416 3.12 -3.48 -24.50
N LYS A 417 1.95 -3.99 -24.11
CA LYS A 417 0.70 -3.88 -24.90
C LYS A 417 0.16 -2.45 -24.93
N LEU A 418 0.38 -1.66 -23.87
CA LEU A 418 -0.10 -0.27 -23.76
C LEU A 418 0.86 0.76 -24.36
N LYS A 419 2.03 0.34 -24.85
CA LYS A 419 3.01 1.24 -25.44
C LYS A 419 2.46 1.88 -26.72
N PRO A 420 2.45 3.23 -26.84
CA PRO A 420 1.98 3.90 -28.04
C PRO A 420 2.75 3.45 -29.29
N ALA A 421 2.05 3.30 -30.42
CA ALA A 421 2.67 2.96 -31.69
C ALA A 421 3.72 4.03 -32.07
N ARG A 422 4.94 3.60 -32.44
CA ARG A 422 5.99 4.53 -32.87
C ARG A 422 5.56 5.22 -34.17
N VAL A 423 5.47 6.55 -34.16
CA VAL A 423 5.35 7.33 -35.40
C VAL A 423 6.66 7.16 -36.17
N SER A 424 6.59 6.56 -37.35
CA SER A 424 7.73 6.35 -38.25
C SER A 424 8.44 7.68 -38.55
N LYS A 425 9.59 7.91 -37.91
CA LYS A 425 10.50 9.03 -38.21
C LYS A 425 11.39 8.70 -39.41
N LEU A 426 10.82 8.34 -40.55
CA LEU A 426 11.56 8.33 -41.81
C LEU A 426 11.63 9.77 -42.33
N PRO A 427 12.82 10.39 -42.43
CA PRO A 427 12.95 11.73 -43.00
C PRO A 427 12.60 11.67 -44.49
N GLY A 428 11.55 12.39 -44.91
CA GLY A 428 11.20 12.55 -46.33
C GLY A 428 9.95 11.81 -46.83
N ALA A 429 9.20 11.10 -45.97
CA ALA A 429 7.90 10.55 -46.37
C ALA A 429 6.79 11.62 -46.26
N ASN A 430 6.41 12.20 -47.40
CA ASN A 430 5.26 13.10 -47.49
C ASN A 430 3.98 12.42 -46.97
N PRO A 431 3.15 13.09 -46.14
CA PRO A 431 1.93 12.49 -45.57
C PRO A 431 0.77 12.31 -46.56
N ALA A 432 0.98 12.53 -47.86
CA ALA A 432 -0.09 12.55 -48.88
C ALA A 432 -0.24 11.25 -49.72
N ALA A 433 0.53 10.20 -49.46
CA ALA A 433 0.42 8.95 -50.23
C ALA A 433 -0.28 7.84 -49.39
N ARG A 434 -1.62 7.89 -49.32
CA ARG A 434 -2.43 6.71 -48.95
C ARG A 434 -2.29 5.63 -50.03
N ARG A 435 -1.19 4.87 -49.98
CA ARG A 435 -1.04 3.65 -50.78
C ARG A 435 -1.78 2.52 -50.04
N ARG A 436 -2.94 2.11 -50.58
CA ARG A 436 -3.66 0.89 -50.15
C ARG A 436 -2.67 -0.28 -50.17
N GLN A 437 -2.21 -0.72 -49.00
CA GLN A 437 -1.54 -2.00 -48.85
C GLN A 437 -2.58 -3.12 -48.75
N PRO A 438 -2.27 -4.32 -49.26
CA PRO A 438 -3.23 -5.42 -49.31
C PRO A 438 -3.56 -5.87 -47.89
N VAL A 439 -4.86 -6.04 -47.64
CA VAL A 439 -5.41 -6.63 -46.42
C VAL A 439 -4.80 -8.01 -46.24
N SER A 440 -3.81 -8.13 -45.38
CA SER A 440 -3.36 -9.41 -44.85
C SER A 440 -4.54 -10.01 -44.09
N ARG A 441 -5.06 -11.13 -44.62
CA ARG A 441 -6.21 -11.89 -44.10
C ARG A 441 -5.99 -12.52 -42.72
N ASN A 442 -4.88 -12.23 -42.04
CA ASN A 442 -4.56 -12.75 -40.71
C ASN A 442 -4.71 -11.71 -39.57
N ALA A 443 -5.26 -10.52 -39.83
CA ALA A 443 -5.56 -9.54 -38.79
C ALA A 443 -6.91 -9.77 -38.07
N ALA A 444 -7.65 -10.83 -38.40
CA ALA A 444 -8.96 -11.13 -37.82
C ALA A 444 -8.94 -12.17 -36.68
N SER A 445 -7.76 -12.65 -36.25
CA SER A 445 -7.64 -13.66 -35.18
C SER A 445 -6.57 -13.37 -34.13
N SER A 446 -5.99 -12.16 -34.15
CA SER A 446 -5.10 -11.66 -33.09
C SER A 446 -5.34 -10.16 -32.84
N GLY A 447 -6.59 -9.79 -32.58
CA GLY A 447 -6.92 -8.47 -32.03
C GLY A 447 -6.15 -8.27 -30.73
N GLY A 448 -5.42 -7.16 -30.62
CA GLY A 448 -4.60 -6.84 -29.46
C GLY A 448 -5.47 -6.64 -28.21
N ALA A 449 -5.73 -7.71 -27.48
CA ALA A 449 -6.60 -7.75 -26.30
C ALA A 449 -6.17 -6.82 -25.14
N GLY A 450 -5.10 -6.03 -25.27
CA GLY A 450 -4.64 -5.12 -24.22
C GLY A 450 -5.28 -3.72 -24.23
N SER A 451 -5.83 -3.25 -25.34
CA SER A 451 -6.35 -1.87 -25.47
C SER A 451 -7.82 -1.69 -25.11
N ASP A 452 -8.58 -2.79 -24.97
CA ASP A 452 -10.04 -2.74 -24.91
C ASP A 452 -10.60 -2.97 -23.49
N TYR A 453 -9.73 -3.09 -22.48
CA TYR A 453 -10.19 -3.16 -21.10
C TYR A 453 -10.69 -1.80 -20.62
N ALA A 454 -11.75 -1.82 -19.80
CA ALA A 454 -12.19 -0.67 -19.05
C ALA A 454 -11.31 -0.46 -17.81
N TYR A 455 -11.02 -1.55 -17.10
CA TYR A 455 -10.26 -1.54 -15.86
C TYR A 455 -9.29 -2.72 -15.79
N VAL A 456 -8.08 -2.48 -15.26
CA VAL A 456 -7.09 -3.53 -15.00
C VAL A 456 -6.56 -3.38 -13.58
N GLU A 457 -6.72 -4.43 -12.77
CA GLU A 457 -6.12 -4.50 -11.45
C GLU A 457 -4.69 -5.03 -11.55
N VAL A 458 -3.75 -4.28 -10.99
CA VAL A 458 -2.32 -4.50 -11.10
C VAL A 458 -1.70 -4.57 -9.71
N MET A 459 -1.06 -5.71 -9.39
CA MET A 459 -0.34 -5.90 -8.13
C MET A 459 1.08 -6.39 -8.40
N ALA A 460 2.07 -5.75 -7.77
CA ALA A 460 3.48 -6.08 -7.91
C ALA A 460 3.82 -7.52 -7.49
N CYS A 461 3.19 -8.00 -6.40
CA CYS A 461 3.44 -9.32 -5.83
C CYS A 461 2.55 -10.38 -6.52
N PRO A 462 3.11 -11.53 -6.94
CA PRO A 462 2.33 -12.69 -7.35
C PRO A 462 1.38 -13.12 -6.22
N GLY A 463 0.15 -13.49 -6.54
CA GLY A 463 -0.84 -13.88 -5.55
C GLY A 463 -1.35 -12.74 -4.66
N GLY A 464 -1.00 -11.47 -4.91
CA GLY A 464 -1.56 -10.31 -4.19
C GLY A 464 -0.85 -9.95 -2.88
N CYS A 465 -1.55 -9.24 -1.99
CA CYS A 465 -0.94 -8.60 -0.82
C CYS A 465 -0.64 -9.57 0.33
N THR A 466 -1.26 -10.74 0.40
CA THR A 466 -0.93 -11.79 1.38
C THR A 466 0.46 -12.37 1.19
N ASN A 467 1.00 -12.25 -0.03
CA ASN A 467 2.38 -12.56 -0.39
C ASN A 467 3.26 -11.31 -0.47
N GLY A 468 2.91 -10.23 0.24
CA GLY A 468 3.69 -8.99 0.24
C GLY A 468 5.07 -9.15 0.92
N GLY A 469 6.06 -8.35 0.51
CA GLY A 469 7.43 -8.47 1.03
C GLY A 469 7.57 -8.23 2.55
N GLY A 470 6.59 -7.57 3.17
CA GLY A 470 6.57 -7.30 4.62
C GLY A 470 5.90 -8.40 5.46
N GLN A 471 5.39 -9.46 4.83
CA GLN A 471 4.72 -10.56 5.53
C GLN A 471 5.71 -11.43 6.29
N ILE A 472 5.22 -12.12 7.33
CA ILE A 472 5.99 -13.10 8.08
C ILE A 472 6.23 -14.30 7.17
N ARG A 473 7.49 -14.68 6.99
CA ARG A 473 7.89 -15.82 6.17
C ARG A 473 7.98 -17.09 7.02
N VAL A 474 8.14 -18.22 6.35
CA VAL A 474 8.24 -19.54 6.99
C VAL A 474 9.41 -19.60 7.96
N GLU A 475 10.55 -19.04 7.54
CA GLU A 475 11.76 -18.92 8.35
C GLU A 475 11.51 -18.13 9.63
N ASP A 476 10.91 -16.94 9.53
CA ASP A 476 10.58 -16.10 10.69
C ASP A 476 9.63 -16.85 11.65
N ALA A 477 8.59 -17.50 11.10
CA ALA A 477 7.63 -18.26 11.88
C ALA A 477 8.28 -19.45 12.62
N ARG A 478 9.21 -20.15 11.99
CA ARG A 478 9.97 -21.26 12.60
C ARG A 478 10.84 -20.77 13.75
N GLU A 479 11.49 -19.61 13.63
CA GLU A 479 12.30 -19.05 14.72
C GLU A 479 11.43 -18.69 15.93
N ILE A 480 10.25 -18.09 15.68
CA ILE A 480 9.32 -17.67 16.73
C ILE A 480 8.72 -18.87 17.46
N VAL A 481 8.24 -19.87 16.72
CA VAL A 481 7.55 -21.05 17.28
C VAL A 481 8.54 -22.12 17.78
N GLY A 482 9.68 -22.28 17.10
CA GLY A 482 10.71 -23.28 17.38
C GLY A 482 11.55 -23.00 18.63
N SER A 483 11.45 -21.80 19.21
CA SER A 483 12.09 -21.47 20.50
C SER A 483 11.53 -22.26 21.71
N GLN A 484 10.64 -23.25 21.50
CA GLN A 484 10.09 -24.15 22.53
C GLN A 484 10.40 -25.66 22.35
N GLY A 485 11.27 -26.09 21.42
CA GLY A 485 11.55 -27.54 21.26
C GLY A 485 12.88 -27.89 20.58
N ASP A 486 13.53 -28.94 21.10
CA ASP A 486 14.90 -29.41 20.81
C ASP A 486 15.34 -29.46 19.34
N GLY A 487 16.56 -28.94 19.14
CA GLY A 487 17.63 -29.47 18.28
C GLY A 487 17.27 -30.37 17.10
N ALA A 488 16.88 -29.79 15.98
CA ALA A 488 17.05 -30.41 14.67
C ALA A 488 17.51 -29.37 13.65
N SER A 489 18.76 -29.47 13.21
CA SER A 489 19.34 -28.72 12.11
C SER A 489 18.79 -29.25 10.78
N GLU A 490 17.59 -28.81 10.42
CA GLU A 490 17.10 -28.89 9.04
C GLU A 490 17.50 -27.63 8.27
N SER A 491 17.61 -27.75 6.93
CA SER A 491 18.04 -26.67 6.05
C SER A 491 17.28 -25.37 6.33
N LEU A 492 18.03 -24.29 6.62
CA LEU A 492 17.52 -22.96 6.98
C LEU A 492 16.60 -22.33 5.92
N LYS A 493 16.70 -22.74 4.65
CA LYS A 493 15.87 -22.19 3.56
C LYS A 493 14.65 -23.09 3.32
N PRO A 494 13.42 -22.56 3.43
CA PRO A 494 12.22 -23.33 3.16
C PRO A 494 12.14 -23.76 1.70
N SER A 495 11.56 -24.94 1.45
CA SER A 495 11.37 -25.42 0.09
C SER A 495 10.31 -24.58 -0.66
N PRO A 496 10.33 -24.51 -2.00
CA PRO A 496 9.27 -23.83 -2.76
C PRO A 496 7.87 -24.43 -2.55
N HIS A 497 7.77 -25.70 -2.14
CA HIS A 497 6.50 -26.33 -1.78
C HIS A 497 6.00 -25.81 -0.43
N GLU A 498 6.89 -25.72 0.54
CA GLU A 498 6.59 -25.21 1.88
C GLU A 498 6.20 -23.74 1.85
N GLN A 499 6.89 -22.90 1.08
CA GLN A 499 6.51 -21.50 0.89
C GLN A 499 5.10 -21.37 0.30
N ARG A 500 4.74 -22.24 -0.65
CA ARG A 500 3.38 -22.28 -1.22
C ARG A 500 2.34 -22.75 -0.22
N ALA A 501 2.65 -23.76 0.59
CA ALA A 501 1.76 -24.24 1.65
C ALA A 501 1.56 -23.18 2.74
N TRP A 502 2.61 -22.45 3.10
CA TRP A 502 2.55 -21.31 4.01
C TRP A 502 1.62 -20.21 3.47
N LEU A 503 1.86 -19.77 2.23
CA LEU A 503 1.01 -18.76 1.60
C LEU A 503 -0.45 -19.20 1.52
N SER A 504 -0.71 -20.48 1.22
CA SER A 504 -2.07 -21.02 1.22
C SER A 504 -2.75 -20.91 2.59
N ARG A 505 -2.01 -21.10 3.68
CA ARG A 505 -2.56 -20.92 5.04
C ARG A 505 -2.82 -19.46 5.37
N VAL A 506 -1.94 -18.55 4.92
CA VAL A 506 -2.15 -17.10 5.05
C VAL A 506 -3.39 -16.67 4.26
N ASP A 507 -3.57 -17.18 3.05
CA ASP A 507 -4.77 -16.91 2.23
C ASP A 507 -6.03 -17.46 2.91
N GLU A 508 -5.97 -18.68 3.46
CA GLU A 508 -7.08 -19.27 4.22
C GLU A 508 -7.46 -18.43 5.44
N ALA A 509 -6.49 -18.00 6.25
CA ALA A 509 -6.71 -17.11 7.39
C ALA A 509 -7.25 -15.74 6.97
N TYR A 510 -6.86 -15.25 5.79
CA TYR A 510 -7.40 -14.01 5.24
C TYR A 510 -8.89 -14.15 4.89
N TYR A 511 -9.29 -15.29 4.31
CA TYR A 511 -10.69 -15.56 3.97
C TYR A 511 -11.56 -16.01 5.16
N SER A 512 -10.96 -16.55 6.23
CA SER A 512 -11.72 -17.04 7.39
C SER A 512 -12.36 -15.94 8.24
N MET A 513 -12.01 -14.67 8.00
CA MET A 513 -12.58 -13.47 8.63
C MET A 513 -14.13 -13.44 8.62
N GLU A 514 -14.76 -14.13 7.67
CA GLU A 514 -16.22 -14.21 7.53
C GLU A 514 -16.90 -15.23 8.47
N SER A 515 -16.18 -16.28 8.91
CA SER A 515 -16.78 -17.48 9.50
C SER A 515 -16.93 -17.47 11.04
N GLU A 516 -16.26 -16.56 11.74
CA GLU A 516 -16.08 -16.63 13.21
C GLU A 516 -17.06 -15.75 14.01
N SER A 517 -18.22 -15.42 13.44
CA SER A 517 -19.34 -14.86 14.20
C SER A 517 -20.31 -15.97 14.61
N GLU A 518 -20.08 -16.57 15.78
CA GLU A 518 -21.14 -17.26 16.53
C GLU A 518 -22.22 -16.24 16.94
N THR A 519 -23.18 -15.99 16.05
CA THR A 519 -24.59 -15.81 16.40
C THR A 519 -25.42 -16.12 15.14
N GLU A 520 -25.44 -17.39 14.75
CA GLU A 520 -26.25 -17.91 13.62
C GLU A 520 -27.78 -17.81 13.84
N LEU A 521 -28.26 -17.06 14.83
CA LEU A 521 -29.69 -17.01 15.17
C LEU A 521 -30.38 -15.63 15.11
N GLU A 522 -29.68 -14.51 14.86
CA GLU A 522 -30.35 -13.18 14.86
C GLU A 522 -30.09 -12.24 13.66
N VAL A 523 -29.32 -12.62 12.63
CA VAL A 523 -29.09 -11.76 11.44
C VAL A 523 -29.50 -12.45 10.13
N GLN A 524 -30.73 -12.99 10.10
CA GLN A 524 -31.47 -13.24 8.84
C GLN A 524 -32.29 -12.02 8.39
N LEU A 525 -32.15 -10.88 9.08
CA LEU A 525 -32.68 -9.59 8.63
C LEU A 525 -31.80 -9.06 7.49
N GLN A 526 -32.29 -9.26 6.25
CA GLN A 526 -31.90 -8.62 4.99
C GLN A 526 -30.47 -8.07 4.94
N GLN A 527 -29.54 -8.84 4.39
CA GLN A 527 -28.26 -8.26 3.98
C GLN A 527 -28.55 -7.09 3.00
N PRO A 528 -27.99 -5.89 3.25
CA PRO A 528 -28.21 -4.73 2.39
C PRO A 528 -27.73 -5.04 0.97
N SER A 529 -28.46 -4.58 -0.03
CA SER A 529 -28.04 -4.74 -1.42
C SER A 529 -26.71 -4.02 -1.66
N LEU A 530 -25.98 -4.40 -2.71
CA LEU A 530 -24.73 -3.71 -3.09
C LEU A 530 -24.98 -2.19 -3.28
N ALA A 531 -26.10 -1.82 -3.90
CA ALA A 531 -26.49 -0.43 -4.07
C ALA A 531 -26.70 0.30 -2.73
N ASP A 532 -27.30 -0.36 -1.73
CA ASP A 532 -27.45 0.22 -0.39
C ASP A 532 -26.10 0.39 0.32
N LYS A 533 -25.15 -0.53 0.10
CA LYS A 533 -23.79 -0.42 0.62
C LYS A 533 -23.05 0.75 -0.04
N GLU A 534 -23.07 0.83 -1.37
CA GLU A 534 -22.48 1.96 -2.14
C GLU A 534 -23.06 3.31 -1.71
N ALA A 535 -24.39 3.40 -1.55
CA ALA A 535 -25.06 4.62 -1.12
C ALA A 535 -24.61 5.10 0.27
N LYS A 536 -24.43 4.17 1.22
CA LYS A 536 -23.92 4.50 2.57
C LYS A 536 -22.47 5.01 2.52
N ILE A 537 -21.64 4.42 1.67
CA ILE A 537 -20.26 4.87 1.48
C ILE A 537 -20.23 6.28 0.87
N HIS A 538 -21.02 6.53 -0.17
CA HIS A 538 -21.17 7.87 -0.76
C HIS A 538 -21.64 8.90 0.26
N GLU A 539 -22.65 8.57 1.07
CA GLU A 539 -23.14 9.46 2.11
C GLU A 539 -22.03 9.79 3.14
N GLY A 540 -21.26 8.79 3.56
CA GLY A 540 -20.14 9.01 4.48
C GLY A 540 -19.02 9.87 3.89
N LEU A 541 -18.65 9.66 2.61
CA LEU A 541 -17.67 10.49 1.90
C LEU A 541 -18.16 11.93 1.74
N GLN A 542 -19.44 12.11 1.41
CA GLN A 542 -20.06 13.44 1.31
C GLN A 542 -20.08 14.15 2.66
N ARG A 543 -20.48 13.45 3.73
CA ARG A 543 -20.45 13.98 5.10
C ARG A 543 -19.03 14.35 5.52
N TRP A 544 -18.02 13.55 5.19
CA TRP A 544 -16.62 13.88 5.48
C TRP A 544 -16.18 15.16 4.74
N SER A 545 -16.46 15.26 3.45
CA SER A 545 -16.15 16.44 2.64
C SER A 545 -16.84 17.71 3.18
N GLN A 546 -18.13 17.61 3.53
CA GLN A 546 -18.91 18.70 4.13
C GLN A 546 -18.40 19.07 5.53
N PHE A 547 -18.12 18.08 6.38
CA PHE A 547 -17.60 18.30 7.72
C PHE A 547 -16.28 19.04 7.66
N MET A 548 -15.41 18.72 6.69
CA MET A 548 -14.12 19.39 6.53
C MET A 548 -14.20 20.72 5.80
N ASP A 549 -15.26 20.97 5.03
CA ASP A 549 -15.34 22.04 4.02
C ASP A 549 -14.22 21.92 2.96
N ILE A 550 -13.87 20.70 2.58
CA ILE A 550 -12.83 20.41 1.58
C ILE A 550 -13.44 19.50 0.52
N PRO A 551 -13.28 19.80 -0.79
CA PRO A 551 -13.82 18.95 -1.83
C PRO A 551 -13.20 17.55 -1.79
N LEU A 552 -14.01 16.53 -2.06
CA LEU A 552 -13.55 15.13 -2.06
C LEU A 552 -12.35 14.91 -3.00
N SER A 553 -12.25 15.67 -4.10
CA SER A 553 -11.10 15.64 -5.02
C SER A 553 -9.75 15.95 -4.35
N LYS A 554 -9.73 16.74 -3.27
CA LYS A 554 -8.52 17.03 -2.49
C LYS A 554 -8.28 16.01 -1.37
N LEU A 555 -9.33 15.35 -0.89
CA LEU A 555 -9.25 14.39 0.20
C LEU A 555 -8.89 12.98 -0.29
N ALA A 556 -9.54 12.52 -1.37
CA ALA A 556 -9.50 11.12 -1.80
C ALA A 556 -8.61 10.83 -3.02
N TYR A 557 -8.14 11.86 -3.72
CA TYR A 557 -7.36 11.70 -4.94
C TYR A 557 -5.92 12.17 -4.73
N THR A 558 -5.04 11.70 -5.61
CA THR A 558 -3.61 11.94 -5.63
C THR A 558 -3.13 12.11 -7.07
N THR A 559 -1.85 12.38 -7.24
CA THR A 559 -1.22 12.60 -8.54
C THR A 559 0.04 11.72 -8.66
N TYR A 560 0.54 11.61 -9.89
CA TYR A 560 1.76 10.88 -10.19
C TYR A 560 2.71 11.76 -10.97
N ARG A 561 4.00 11.48 -10.83
CA ARG A 561 5.05 12.24 -11.51
C ARG A 561 5.96 11.33 -12.30
N LYS A 562 6.42 11.85 -13.43
CA LYS A 562 7.51 11.22 -14.17
C LYS A 562 8.78 11.43 -13.35
N VAL A 563 9.44 10.33 -12.99
CA VAL A 563 10.74 10.40 -12.33
C VAL A 563 11.82 10.35 -13.40
N GLU A 564 12.67 11.38 -13.44
CA GLU A 564 13.86 11.39 -14.28
C GLU A 564 15.05 10.92 -13.45
N SER A 565 15.50 9.68 -13.69
CA SER A 565 16.67 9.14 -13.01
C SER A 565 17.95 9.83 -13.48
N ASP A 566 18.72 10.38 -12.55
CA ASP A 566 20.09 10.85 -12.78
C ASP A 566 21.15 9.74 -12.67
N VAL A 567 20.75 8.53 -12.25
CA VAL A 567 21.64 7.37 -12.10
C VAL A 567 22.29 7.04 -13.45
N GLY A 568 23.63 7.17 -13.53
CA GLY A 568 24.42 6.94 -14.73
C GLY A 568 24.81 8.19 -15.53
N LYS A 569 24.47 9.39 -15.06
CA LYS A 569 25.08 10.65 -15.55
C LYS A 569 26.40 10.87 -14.80
N ASP A 570 27.47 11.23 -15.52
CA ASP A 570 28.80 11.48 -14.95
C ASP A 570 28.72 12.52 -13.82
N GLN A 571 28.86 12.09 -12.57
CA GLN A 571 28.89 12.96 -11.39
C GLN A 571 30.04 12.55 -10.47
N THR A 572 30.67 13.56 -9.86
CA THR A 572 31.92 13.42 -9.10
C THR A 572 31.72 12.63 -7.79
N PRO A 573 32.58 11.65 -7.48
CA PRO A 573 32.35 10.62 -6.46
C PRO A 573 32.48 11.07 -4.99
N ALA A 574 32.83 12.32 -4.70
CA ALA A 574 33.19 12.74 -3.34
C ALA A 574 32.02 13.12 -2.42
N ASN A 575 30.76 13.17 -2.91
CA ASN A 575 29.60 13.68 -2.15
C ASN A 575 28.34 12.79 -2.21
N ASP A 576 28.44 11.56 -2.69
CA ASP A 576 27.25 10.72 -2.93
C ASP A 576 26.51 10.31 -1.64
N THR A 577 27.23 9.97 -0.57
CA THR A 577 26.60 9.53 0.69
C THR A 577 25.85 10.67 1.37
N THR A 578 26.46 11.85 1.49
CA THR A 578 25.82 13.05 2.06
C THR A 578 24.60 13.45 1.26
N ARG A 579 24.68 13.40 -0.08
CA ARG A 579 23.55 13.70 -0.96
C ARG A 579 22.42 12.68 -0.82
N VAL A 580 22.73 11.39 -0.72
CA VAL A 580 21.72 10.34 -0.52
C VAL A 580 20.99 10.53 0.81
N VAL A 581 21.71 10.88 1.88
CA VAL A 581 21.11 11.19 3.19
C VAL A 581 20.30 12.49 3.14
N GLU A 582 20.80 13.54 2.49
CA GLU A 582 20.05 14.80 2.29
C GLU A 582 18.76 14.58 1.49
N LEU A 583 18.81 13.77 0.42
CA LEU A 583 17.64 13.44 -0.37
C LEU A 583 16.65 12.63 0.48
N ALA A 584 17.11 11.59 1.19
CA ALA A 584 16.28 10.81 2.11
C ALA A 584 15.69 11.66 3.27
N GLY A 585 16.36 12.73 3.69
CA GLY A 585 15.88 13.66 4.71
C GLY A 585 14.78 14.62 4.22
N LYS A 586 14.64 14.82 2.91
CA LYS A 586 13.54 15.61 2.34
C LYS A 586 12.24 14.79 2.30
N ILE A 587 11.10 15.47 2.44
CA ILE A 587 9.81 14.84 2.12
C ILE A 587 9.89 14.34 0.66
N GLY A 588 9.41 13.13 0.40
CA GLY A 588 9.60 12.46 -0.89
C GLY A 588 10.92 11.74 -1.08
N GLY A 589 11.96 11.95 -0.25
CA GLY A 589 13.26 11.31 -0.47
C GLY A 589 14.01 11.84 -1.69
N GLY A 590 13.67 13.05 -2.17
CA GLY A 590 14.11 13.56 -3.46
C GLY A 590 13.33 13.01 -4.66
N TRP A 591 12.24 12.27 -4.43
CA TRP A 591 11.22 12.03 -5.44
C TRP A 591 10.48 13.30 -5.78
#